data_AF-G1NMB4-F1
#
_entry.id   AF-G1NMB4-F1
#
_cell.length_a   1.000
_cell.length_b   1.000
_cell.length_c   1.000
_cell.angle_alpha   90.00
_cell.angle_beta   90.00
_cell.angle_gamma   90.00
#
_symmetry.space_group_name_H-M   'P 1'
#
loop_
_entity.id
_entity.type
_entity.pdbx_description
1 polymer ?
#
loop_
_entity_poly.entity_id
_entity_poly.type
_entity_poly.pdbx_seq_one_letter_code
_entity_poly.pdbx_strand_id
1 'polypeptide(L)'
;MRTVTNYFIVNLSLADILVTITCLPATLVVDITETWFFGQHLCKAIPYLQTVSVSVSVLTLSCIALDRWYAICHPLMFKSTAKRARNSIIIIWIVSCIIMIPQAIVMECSSVFPGLANKTTLFTVCDEHWGGECVYPKMYHTCFFLVTYMAPLCLMVLAYLQIFRKLWCRQVNLVCYIEILKNHR
;
A
#
# COMPACT_ATOMS: atom_id res chain seq x y z
N MET A 1 -19.47 10.05 -13.90
CA MET A 1 -19.05 8.90 -13.06
C MET A 1 -18.37 9.36 -11.75
N ARG A 2 -19.10 10.01 -10.82
CA ARG A 2 -18.55 10.48 -9.52
C ARG A 2 -19.09 9.64 -8.35
N THR A 3 -18.58 8.43 -8.20
CA THR A 3 -18.88 7.55 -7.05
C THR A 3 -17.74 7.60 -6.04
N VAL A 4 -18.01 7.28 -4.78
CA VAL A 4 -16.99 7.22 -3.72
C VAL A 4 -15.85 6.26 -4.07
N THR A 5 -16.15 5.10 -4.65
CA THR A 5 -15.14 4.15 -5.11
C THR A 5 -14.24 4.74 -6.19
N ASN A 6 -14.79 5.54 -7.12
CA ASN A 6 -13.97 6.14 -8.18
C ASN A 6 -12.95 7.14 -7.61
N TYR A 7 -13.25 7.84 -6.52
CA TYR A 7 -12.26 8.71 -5.85
C TYR A 7 -11.08 7.89 -5.30
N PHE A 8 -11.34 6.72 -4.70
CA PHE A 8 -10.28 5.84 -4.21
C PHE A 8 -9.47 5.21 -5.36
N ILE A 9 -10.12 4.83 -6.46
CA ILE A 9 -9.42 4.31 -7.65
C ILE A 9 -8.49 5.37 -8.24
N VAL A 10 -8.94 6.62 -8.34
CA VAL A 10 -8.08 7.72 -8.80
C VAL A 10 -6.89 7.93 -7.84
N ASN A 11 -7.12 7.90 -6.52
CA ASN A 11 -6.03 8.00 -5.54
C ASN A 11 -4.99 6.88 -5.71
N LEU A 12 -5.45 5.64 -5.94
CA LEU A 12 -4.59 4.49 -6.20
C LEU A 12 -3.75 4.71 -7.47
N SER A 13 -4.38 5.11 -8.56
CA SER A 13 -3.68 5.38 -9.83
C SER A 13 -2.64 6.49 -9.71
N LEU A 14 -2.90 7.52 -8.90
CA LEU A 14 -1.93 8.59 -8.67
C LEU A 14 -0.71 8.10 -7.88
N ALA A 15 -0.92 7.25 -6.87
CA ALA A 15 0.17 6.63 -6.11
C ALA A 15 1.03 5.72 -7.00
N ASP A 16 0.40 4.90 -7.85
CA ASP A 16 1.10 4.00 -8.76
C ASP A 16 1.88 4.76 -9.84
N ILE A 17 1.30 5.83 -10.41
CA ILE A 17 1.99 6.70 -11.37
C ILE A 17 3.21 7.38 -10.72
N LEU A 18 3.07 7.86 -9.48
CA LEU A 18 4.18 8.48 -8.75
C LEU A 18 5.37 7.52 -8.63
N VAL A 19 5.13 6.27 -8.22
CA VAL A 19 6.19 5.24 -8.11
C VAL A 19 6.75 4.88 -9.48
N THR A 20 5.90 4.72 -10.49
CA THR A 20 6.31 4.34 -11.84
C THR A 20 7.22 5.38 -12.47
N ILE A 21 6.96 6.67 -12.24
CA ILE A 21 7.78 7.75 -12.81
C ILE A 21 9.08 7.95 -12.01
N THR A 22 9.03 7.86 -10.67
CA THR A 22 10.15 8.25 -9.81
C THR A 22 11.05 7.07 -9.40
N CYS A 23 10.44 5.98 -8.94
CA CYS A 23 11.16 4.88 -8.33
C CYS A 23 11.65 3.89 -9.39
N LEU A 24 10.78 3.53 -10.35
CA LEU A 24 11.08 2.48 -11.34
C LEU A 24 12.35 2.77 -12.17
N PRO A 25 12.58 3.98 -12.71
CA PRO A 25 13.80 4.26 -13.47
C PRO A 25 15.06 4.21 -12.59
N ALA A 26 14.96 4.69 -11.36
CA ALA A 26 16.09 4.69 -10.42
C ALA A 26 16.45 3.27 -9.99
N THR A 27 15.46 2.46 -9.63
CA THR A 27 15.64 1.04 -9.31
C THR A 27 16.24 0.29 -10.49
N LEU A 28 15.74 0.50 -11.72
CA LEU A 28 16.30 -0.14 -12.91
C LEU A 28 17.79 0.17 -13.12
N VAL A 29 18.19 1.43 -12.93
CA VAL A 29 19.60 1.81 -13.05
C VAL A 29 20.43 1.13 -11.98
N VAL A 30 19.96 1.11 -10.73
CA VAL A 30 20.66 0.45 -9.61
C VAL A 30 20.78 -1.05 -9.84
N ASP A 31 19.73 -1.71 -10.31
CA ASP A 31 19.72 -3.16 -10.57
C ASP A 31 20.68 -3.55 -11.70
N ILE A 32 20.87 -2.69 -12.71
CA ILE A 32 21.78 -2.96 -13.83
C ILE A 32 23.24 -2.65 -13.47
N THR A 33 23.47 -1.59 -12.70
CA THR A 33 24.81 -1.03 -12.47
C THR A 33 25.39 -1.34 -11.09
N GLU A 34 24.58 -1.91 -10.20
CA GLU A 34 24.85 -2.13 -8.77
C GLU A 34 25.30 -0.85 -8.03
N THR A 35 25.06 0.33 -8.61
CA THR A 35 25.58 1.61 -8.14
C THR A 35 24.48 2.67 -8.08
N TRP A 36 24.50 3.47 -7.02
CA TRP A 36 23.62 4.61 -6.80
C TRP A 36 24.23 5.92 -7.34
N PHE A 37 23.66 6.43 -8.43
CA PHE A 37 24.14 7.66 -9.09
C PHE A 37 23.41 8.95 -8.65
N PHE A 38 22.30 8.83 -7.94
CA PHE A 38 21.37 9.95 -7.74
C PHE A 38 21.67 10.80 -6.49
N GLY A 39 22.74 10.49 -5.75
CA GLY A 39 23.18 11.21 -4.55
C GLY A 39 22.31 10.98 -3.29
N GLN A 40 22.74 11.58 -2.17
CA GLN A 40 22.18 11.32 -0.83
C GLN A 40 20.69 11.68 -0.70
N HIS A 41 20.27 12.82 -1.26
CA HIS A 41 18.89 13.28 -1.12
C HIS A 41 17.89 12.32 -1.77
N LEU A 42 18.21 11.86 -2.99
CA LEU A 42 17.35 10.91 -3.70
C LEU A 42 17.44 9.50 -3.09
N CYS A 43 18.55 9.13 -2.46
CA CYS A 43 18.68 7.87 -1.73
C CYS A 43 17.70 7.77 -0.55
N LYS A 44 17.40 8.90 0.11
CA LYS A 44 16.35 8.96 1.12
C LYS A 44 14.96 9.09 0.50
N ALA A 45 14.81 9.96 -0.50
CA ALA A 45 13.51 10.32 -1.05
C ALA A 45 12.84 9.20 -1.87
N ILE A 46 13.59 8.47 -2.71
CA ILE A 46 13.02 7.44 -3.59
C ILE A 46 12.46 6.27 -2.78
N PRO A 47 13.22 5.61 -1.88
CA PRO A 47 12.70 4.54 -1.05
C PRO A 47 11.55 5.01 -0.15
N TYR A 48 11.62 6.24 0.38
CA TYR A 48 10.52 6.82 1.16
C TYR A 48 9.24 6.99 0.34
N LEU A 49 9.32 7.55 -0.88
CA LEU A 49 8.16 7.68 -1.75
C LEU A 49 7.59 6.31 -2.15
N GLN A 50 8.46 5.33 -2.40
CA GLN A 50 8.04 3.96 -2.70
C GLN A 50 7.25 3.36 -1.52
N THR A 51 7.76 3.42 -0.30
CA THR A 51 7.08 2.82 0.87
C THR A 51 5.81 3.58 1.25
N VAL A 52 5.80 4.92 1.12
CA VAL A 52 4.59 5.74 1.26
C VAL A 52 3.52 5.31 0.26
N SER A 53 3.86 5.18 -1.02
CA SER A 53 2.90 4.76 -2.04
C SER A 53 2.35 3.36 -1.78
N VAL A 54 3.18 2.40 -1.38
CA VAL A 54 2.71 1.05 -1.00
C VAL A 54 1.70 1.12 0.15
N SER A 55 2.01 1.90 1.20
CA SER A 55 1.09 2.11 2.33
C SER A 55 -0.23 2.77 1.90
N VAL A 56 -0.15 3.84 1.09
CA VAL A 56 -1.33 4.53 0.55
C VAL A 56 -2.20 3.57 -0.24
N SER A 57 -1.60 2.72 -1.08
CA SER A 57 -2.32 1.73 -1.89
C SER A 57 -3.04 0.70 -1.02
N VAL A 58 -2.37 0.08 -0.05
CA VAL A 58 -2.97 -0.94 0.81
C VAL A 58 -4.08 -0.36 1.70
N LEU A 59 -3.86 0.83 2.28
CA LEU A 59 -4.89 1.51 3.08
C LEU A 59 -6.09 1.95 2.21
N THR A 60 -5.83 2.40 0.98
CA THR A 60 -6.90 2.75 0.01
C THR A 60 -7.74 1.53 -0.32
N LEU A 61 -7.13 0.38 -0.63
CA LEU A 61 -7.82 -0.88 -0.89
C LEU A 61 -8.63 -1.34 0.33
N SER A 62 -8.08 -1.20 1.52
CA SER A 62 -8.77 -1.50 2.77
C SER A 62 -10.00 -0.62 2.98
N CYS A 63 -9.89 0.69 2.72
CA CYS A 63 -11.04 1.60 2.76
C CYS A 63 -12.10 1.28 1.70
N ILE A 64 -11.70 0.85 0.49
CA ILE A 64 -12.65 0.37 -0.53
C ILE A 64 -13.39 -0.87 -0.02
N ALA A 65 -12.67 -1.85 0.52
CA ALA A 65 -13.26 -3.09 1.05
C ALA A 65 -14.26 -2.80 2.18
N LEU A 66 -13.89 -1.90 3.11
CA LEU A 66 -14.77 -1.47 4.19
C LEU A 66 -16.00 -0.70 3.69
N ASP A 67 -15.84 0.23 2.74
CA ASP A 67 -16.97 0.97 2.16
C ASP A 67 -17.98 0.01 1.51
N ARG A 68 -17.49 -1.01 0.80
CA ARG A 68 -18.32 -2.07 0.21
C ARG A 68 -18.96 -2.96 1.27
N TRP A 69 -18.21 -3.33 2.30
CA TRP A 69 -18.73 -4.15 3.39
C TRP A 69 -19.87 -3.45 4.12
N TYR A 70 -19.71 -2.18 4.50
CA TYR A 70 -20.79 -1.41 5.12
C TYR A 70 -22.01 -1.23 4.21
N ALA A 71 -21.79 -0.96 2.91
CA ALA A 71 -22.89 -0.78 1.97
C ALA A 71 -23.74 -2.05 1.78
N ILE A 72 -23.12 -3.24 1.82
CA ILE A 72 -23.78 -4.52 1.55
C ILE A 72 -24.29 -5.18 2.83
N CYS A 73 -23.47 -5.22 3.87
CA CYS A 73 -23.79 -5.90 5.14
C CYS A 73 -24.64 -5.03 6.07
N HIS A 74 -24.53 -3.70 5.99
CA HIS A 74 -25.24 -2.74 6.85
C HIS A 74 -25.93 -1.60 6.06
N PRO A 75 -26.85 -1.92 5.13
CA PRO A 75 -27.42 -0.95 4.18
C PRO A 75 -28.21 0.19 4.84
N LEU A 76 -28.76 -0.01 6.05
CA LEU A 76 -29.59 0.99 6.74
C LEU A 76 -28.78 2.06 7.49
N MET A 77 -27.51 1.77 7.82
CA MET A 77 -26.65 2.65 8.63
C MET A 77 -25.68 3.46 7.77
N PHE A 78 -25.56 3.14 6.47
CA PHE A 78 -24.45 3.61 5.66
C PHE A 78 -24.85 4.60 4.57
N LYS A 79 -24.36 5.85 4.70
CA LYS A 79 -24.36 6.84 3.61
C LYS A 79 -22.93 7.02 3.10
N SER A 80 -22.63 6.45 1.93
CA SER A 80 -21.35 6.69 1.25
C SER A 80 -21.34 8.09 0.64
N THR A 81 -20.61 9.01 1.28
CA THR A 81 -20.53 10.42 0.85
C THR A 81 -19.15 10.76 0.31
N ALA A 82 -19.10 11.57 -0.75
CA ALA A 82 -17.84 12.05 -1.34
C ALA A 82 -16.97 12.81 -0.33
N LYS A 83 -17.58 13.53 0.62
CA LYS A 83 -16.86 14.22 1.70
C LYS A 83 -16.11 13.23 2.60
N ARG A 84 -16.75 12.12 2.98
CA ARG A 84 -16.09 11.07 3.77
C ARG A 84 -14.94 10.43 3.00
N ALA A 85 -15.15 10.10 1.72
CA ALA A 85 -14.12 9.53 0.87
C ALA A 85 -12.87 10.44 0.78
N ARG A 86 -13.08 11.74 0.52
CA ARG A 86 -11.99 12.72 0.46
C ARG A 86 -11.27 12.85 1.80
N ASN A 87 -12.01 12.89 2.91
CA ASN A 87 -11.41 12.94 4.24
C ASN A 87 -10.58 11.68 4.53
N SER A 88 -11.07 10.49 4.16
CA SER A 88 -10.32 9.24 4.29
C SER A 88 -9.02 9.27 3.47
N ILE A 89 -9.05 9.76 2.23
CA ILE A 89 -7.84 9.90 1.41
C ILE A 89 -6.80 10.79 2.09
N ILE A 90 -7.21 11.95 2.61
CA ILE A 90 -6.30 12.86 3.32
C ILE A 90 -5.67 12.18 4.54
N ILE A 91 -6.46 11.45 5.32
CA ILE A 91 -5.98 10.70 6.49
C ILE A 91 -4.97 9.62 6.06
N ILE A 92 -5.27 8.87 4.99
CA ILE A 92 -4.38 7.83 4.46
C ILE A 92 -3.01 8.40 4.10
N TRP A 93 -2.98 9.54 3.40
CA TRP A 93 -1.72 10.20 3.04
C TRP A 93 -0.95 10.67 4.26
N ILE A 94 -1.60 11.35 5.21
CA ILE A 94 -0.94 11.83 6.43
C ILE A 94 -0.36 10.66 7.22
N VAL A 95 -1.16 9.63 7.48
CA VAL A 95 -0.72 8.45 8.22
C VAL A 95 0.44 7.77 7.50
N SER A 96 0.33 7.54 6.19
CA SER A 96 1.38 6.91 5.39
C SER A 96 2.67 7.70 5.41
N CYS A 97 2.62 9.03 5.23
CA CYS A 97 3.82 9.86 5.32
C CYS A 97 4.49 9.74 6.70
N ILE A 98 3.73 9.81 7.80
CA ILE A 98 4.27 9.76 9.15
C ILE A 98 4.94 8.41 9.46
N ILE A 99 4.26 7.30 9.18
CA ILE A 99 4.77 5.96 9.54
C ILE A 99 6.02 5.58 8.73
N MET A 100 6.25 6.20 7.57
CA MET A 100 7.37 5.93 6.68
C MET A 100 8.59 6.81 6.96
N ILE A 101 8.49 7.82 7.84
CA ILE A 101 9.62 8.70 8.21
C ILE A 101 10.86 7.89 8.63
N PRO A 102 10.75 6.84 9.47
CA PRO A 102 11.93 6.05 9.87
C PRO A 102 12.68 5.46 8.69
N GLN A 103 11.98 5.01 7.63
CA GLN A 103 12.60 4.51 6.40
C GLN A 103 13.50 5.58 5.78
N ALA A 104 13.03 6.83 5.66
CA ALA A 104 13.84 7.93 5.12
C ALA A 104 15.07 8.27 6.00
N ILE A 105 14.96 8.06 7.31
CA ILE A 105 16.05 8.33 8.25
C ILE A 105 17.15 7.29 8.07
N VAL A 106 16.82 6.00 8.00
CA VAL A 106 17.81 4.90 7.94
C VAL A 106 18.49 4.78 6.58
N MET A 107 17.88 5.23 5.48
CA MET A 107 18.51 5.17 4.16
C MET A 107 19.72 6.11 4.07
N GLU A 108 20.89 5.59 3.74
CA GLU A 108 22.12 6.37 3.56
C GLU A 108 22.92 5.94 2.33
N CYS A 109 23.52 6.89 1.62
CA CYS A 109 24.54 6.60 0.62
C CYS A 109 25.89 6.37 1.29
N SER A 110 26.49 5.24 0.99
CA SER A 110 27.86 4.90 1.40
C SER A 110 28.70 4.53 0.18
N SER A 111 29.97 4.92 0.16
CA SER A 111 30.92 4.45 -0.85
C SER A 111 31.63 3.19 -0.34
N VAL A 112 31.60 2.12 -1.14
CA VAL A 112 32.26 0.86 -0.80
C VAL A 112 33.59 0.79 -1.57
N PHE A 113 34.68 0.52 -0.85
CA PHE A 113 35.97 0.20 -1.44
C PHE A 113 36.15 -1.31 -1.45
N PRO A 114 36.28 -1.97 -2.60
CA PRO A 114 36.66 -3.38 -2.63
C PRO A 114 38.07 -3.50 -2.04
N GLY A 115 38.24 -4.38 -1.05
CA GLY A 115 39.48 -4.60 -0.31
C GLY A 115 40.62 -5.26 -1.09
N LEU A 116 40.80 -4.91 -2.37
CA LEU A 116 41.95 -5.30 -3.17
C LEU A 116 42.99 -4.16 -3.18
N ALA A 117 44.27 -4.52 -3.05
CA ALA A 117 45.42 -3.61 -2.87
C ALA A 117 45.60 -2.52 -3.95
N ASN A 118 44.79 -2.52 -5.01
CA ASN A 118 44.67 -1.44 -5.97
C ASN A 118 43.26 -0.83 -5.86
N LYS A 119 43.19 0.40 -5.32
CA LYS A 119 41.99 1.22 -5.15
C LYS A 119 41.39 1.64 -6.51
N THR A 120 40.84 0.71 -7.26
CA THR A 120 40.21 0.97 -8.56
C THR A 120 38.88 0.24 -8.68
N THR A 121 37.91 0.68 -7.86
CA THR A 121 36.49 0.88 -8.24
C THR A 121 35.76 1.50 -7.04
N LEU A 122 35.36 2.77 -7.17
CA LEU A 122 34.51 3.48 -6.21
C LEU A 122 33.07 3.29 -6.68
N PHE A 123 32.29 2.42 -6.03
CA PHE A 123 30.85 2.37 -6.24
C PHE A 123 30.13 2.87 -4.99
N THR A 124 29.14 3.73 -5.23
CA THR A 124 28.26 4.28 -4.19
C THR A 124 27.04 3.39 -4.09
N VAL A 125 26.69 2.94 -2.90
CA VAL A 125 25.45 2.19 -2.64
C VAL A 125 24.50 3.05 -1.83
N CYS A 126 23.21 2.81 -1.98
CA CYS A 126 22.17 3.41 -1.16
C CYS A 126 21.50 2.28 -0.39
N ASP A 127 21.72 2.22 0.92
CA ASP A 127 21.27 1.11 1.76
C ASP A 127 20.87 1.59 3.16
N GLU A 128 20.18 0.73 3.90
CA GLU A 128 19.73 1.02 5.25
C GLU A 128 20.90 0.93 6.25
N HIS A 129 21.24 2.05 6.88
CA HIS A 129 22.22 2.11 7.94
C HIS A 129 21.55 2.08 9.31
N TRP A 130 21.57 0.92 9.95
CA TRP A 130 21.04 0.74 11.31
C TRP A 130 22.18 0.85 12.34
N GLY A 131 22.13 1.87 13.19
CA GLY A 131 23.09 2.04 14.28
C GLY A 131 22.86 1.04 15.41
N GLY A 132 23.48 -0.14 15.35
CA GLY A 132 23.44 -1.14 16.44
C GLY A 132 23.46 -2.60 15.96
N GLU A 133 23.09 -3.51 16.87
CA GLU A 133 22.96 -4.94 16.58
C GLU A 133 21.92 -5.23 15.48
N CYS A 134 22.06 -6.35 14.77
CA CYS A 134 21.16 -6.80 13.69
C CYS A 134 19.68 -7.03 14.11
N VAL A 135 19.31 -6.70 15.34
CA VAL A 135 17.98 -6.88 15.93
C VAL A 135 17.03 -5.77 15.48
N TYR A 136 17.48 -4.50 15.44
CA TYR A 136 16.66 -3.36 15.04
C TYR A 136 16.07 -3.45 13.63
N PRO A 137 16.85 -3.76 12.57
CA PRO A 137 16.30 -3.92 11.23
C PRO A 137 15.26 -5.04 11.17
N LYS A 138 15.55 -6.19 11.81
CA LYS A 138 14.63 -7.33 11.83
C LYS A 138 13.30 -6.98 12.50
N MET A 139 13.36 -6.33 13.66
CA MET A 139 12.16 -5.90 14.39
C MET A 139 11.37 -4.87 13.58
N TYR A 140 12.03 -3.86 13.03
CA TYR A 140 11.39 -2.83 12.22
C TYR A 140 10.67 -3.44 11.01
N HIS A 141 11.38 -4.21 10.18
CA HIS A 141 10.81 -4.83 8.98
C HIS A 141 9.67 -5.81 9.29
N THR A 142 9.80 -6.59 10.38
CA THR A 142 8.75 -7.50 10.82
C THR A 142 7.50 -6.74 11.26
N CYS A 143 7.65 -5.75 12.14
CA CYS A 143 6.53 -4.92 12.60
C CYS A 143 5.88 -4.15 11.43
N PHE A 144 6.71 -3.60 10.55
CA PHE A 144 6.28 -2.91 9.36
C PHE A 144 5.42 -3.81 8.48
N PHE A 145 5.93 -4.98 8.09
CA PHE A 145 5.20 -5.95 7.28
C PHE A 145 3.88 -6.38 7.92
N LEU A 146 3.88 -6.61 9.24
CA LEU A 146 2.67 -6.99 9.95
C LEU A 146 1.60 -5.89 9.92
N VAL A 147 2.00 -4.64 10.14
CA VAL A 147 1.10 -3.49 10.27
C VAL A 147 0.63 -2.97 8.92
N THR A 148 1.53 -2.83 7.95
CA THR A 148 1.25 -2.18 6.66
C THR A 148 0.76 -3.16 5.60
N TYR A 149 0.97 -4.47 5.77
CA TYR A 149 0.58 -5.48 4.79
C TYR A 149 -0.35 -6.54 5.38
N MET A 150 0.08 -7.31 6.38
CA MET A 150 -0.68 -8.47 6.87
C MET A 150 -2.01 -8.10 7.50
N ALA A 151 -2.02 -7.13 8.43
CA ALA A 151 -3.26 -6.73 9.10
C ALA A 151 -4.29 -6.15 8.10
N PRO A 152 -3.95 -5.20 7.21
CA PRO A 152 -4.86 -4.74 6.16
C PRO A 152 -5.35 -5.86 5.24
N LEU A 153 -4.48 -6.79 4.84
CA LEU A 153 -4.85 -7.90 3.97
C LEU A 153 -5.84 -8.85 4.63
N CYS A 154 -5.61 -9.21 5.89
CA CYS A 154 -6.55 -10.00 6.68
C CYS A 154 -7.91 -9.29 6.80
N LEU A 155 -7.92 -7.98 7.07
CA LEU A 155 -9.17 -7.20 7.13
C LEU A 155 -9.92 -7.21 5.79
N MET A 156 -9.22 -7.02 4.67
CA MET A 156 -9.81 -7.10 3.34
C MET A 156 -10.41 -8.49 3.06
N VAL A 157 -9.66 -9.56 3.34
CA VAL A 157 -10.13 -10.94 3.15
C VAL A 157 -11.39 -11.20 3.97
N LEU A 158 -11.40 -10.85 5.26
CA LEU A 158 -12.57 -11.03 6.11
C LEU A 158 -13.77 -10.22 5.62
N ALA A 159 -13.57 -8.96 5.21
CA ALA A 159 -14.63 -8.11 4.67
C ALA A 159 -15.23 -8.71 3.39
N TYR A 160 -14.38 -9.14 2.44
CA TYR A 160 -14.84 -9.73 1.19
C TYR A 160 -15.49 -11.10 1.37
N LEU A 161 -15.03 -11.92 2.30
CA LEU A 161 -15.69 -13.18 2.65
C LEU A 161 -17.10 -12.94 3.18
N GLN A 162 -17.28 -11.96 4.06
CA GLN A 162 -18.61 -11.59 4.57
C GLN A 162 -19.52 -11.04 3.48
N ILE A 163 -18.99 -10.18 2.60
CA ILE A 163 -19.70 -9.67 1.42
C ILE A 163 -20.16 -10.84 0.54
N PHE A 164 -19.25 -11.75 0.20
CA PHE A 164 -19.53 -12.91 -0.63
C PHE A 164 -20.65 -13.76 -0.03
N ARG A 165 -20.55 -14.11 1.27
CA ARG A 165 -21.59 -14.88 1.98
C ARG A 165 -22.94 -14.17 1.95
N LYS A 166 -22.97 -12.86 2.20
CA LYS A 166 -24.23 -12.08 2.22
C LYS A 166 -24.88 -12.02 0.84
N LEU A 167 -24.10 -11.78 -0.22
CA LEU A 167 -24.60 -11.73 -1.59
C LEU A 167 -25.07 -13.09 -2.07
N TRP A 168 -24.31 -14.16 -1.79
CA TRP A 168 -24.67 -15.52 -2.16
C TRP A 168 -25.99 -15.95 -1.53
N CYS A 169 -26.16 -15.76 -0.22
CA CYS A 169 -27.42 -16.09 0.47
C CYS A 169 -28.60 -15.25 -0.07
N ARG A 170 -28.38 -13.98 -0.42
CA ARG A 170 -29.44 -13.13 -1.00
C ARG A 170 -29.86 -13.63 -2.38
N GLN A 171 -28.91 -14.04 -3.22
CA GLN A 171 -29.19 -14.56 -4.55
C GLN A 171 -29.94 -15.90 -4.49
N VAL A 172 -29.52 -16.83 -3.62
CA VAL A 172 -30.23 -18.11 -3.42
C VAL A 172 -31.66 -17.89 -2.93
N ASN A 173 -31.86 -17.00 -1.94
CA ASN A 173 -33.20 -16.66 -1.47
C ASN A 173 -34.07 -16.02 -2.56
N LEU A 174 -33.50 -15.16 -3.41
CA LEU A 174 -34.22 -14.55 -4.53
C LEU A 174 -34.65 -15.59 -5.57
N VAL A 175 -33.76 -16.52 -5.92
CA VAL A 175 -34.03 -17.61 -6.88
C VAL A 175 -35.14 -18.51 -6.35
N CYS A 176 -35.06 -18.93 -5.08
CA CYS A 176 -36.07 -19.77 -4.45
C CYS A 176 -37.44 -19.06 -4.37
N TYR A 177 -37.47 -17.77 -4.06
CA TYR A 177 -38.70 -16.97 -4.06
C TYR A 177 -39.33 -16.85 -5.46
N ILE A 178 -38.52 -16.67 -6.50
CA ILE A 178 -38.98 -16.63 -7.89
C ILE A 178 -39.52 -17.99 -8.33
N GLU A 179 -38.86 -19.09 -7.95
CA GLU A 179 -39.34 -20.46 -8.22
C GLU A 179 -40.69 -20.75 -7.55
N ILE A 180 -40.86 -20.37 -6.28
CA ILE A 180 -42.14 -20.52 -5.56
C ILE A 180 -43.25 -19.72 -6.27
N LEU A 181 -42.99 -18.46 -6.66
CA LEU A 181 -43.96 -17.65 -7.40
C LEU A 181 -44.32 -18.21 -8.78
N LYS A 182 -43.40 -18.96 -9.41
CA LYS A 182 -43.62 -19.60 -10.70
C LYS A 182 -44.42 -20.90 -10.57
N ASN A 183 -44.36 -21.57 -9.42
CA ASN A 183 -45.10 -22.80 -9.14
C ASN A 183 -46.55 -22.55 -8.66
N HIS A 184 -46.87 -21.31 -8.28
CA HIS A 184 -48.22 -20.88 -7.84
C HIS A 184 -49.04 -20.18 -8.93
N ARG A 185 -48.58 -20.19 -10.19
CA ARG A 185 -49.27 -19.58 -11.34
C ARG A 185 -49.45 -20.62 -12.43
#